data_AF-Q6H0X1-F1
#
_entry.id   AF-Q6H0X1-F1
#
_cell.length_a   1.000
_cell.length_b   1.000
_cell.length_c   1.000
_cell.angle_alpha   90.00
_cell.angle_beta   90.00
_cell.angle_gamma   90.00
#
_symmetry.space_group_name_H-M   'P 1'
#
loop_
_entity.id
_entity.type
_entity.pdbx_description
1 polymer ?
#
loop_
_entity_poly.entity_id
_entity_poly.type
_entity_poly.pdbx_seq_one_letter_code
_entity_poly.pdbx_strand_id
1 'polypeptide(L)'
;GMGGIGKTTIAKYLYNKLSSRFQAHCLMENVKEVCNRYGVERLQGEFLCRMFRERDSVSCSSMIKERFRRKRVLIVLDDVW
;
A
#
# COMPACT_ATOMS: atom_id res chain seq x y z
N GLY A 1 -17.65 2.61 -6.57
CA GLY A 1 -18.82 2.84 -5.69
C GLY A 1 -19.01 4.34 -5.47
N MET A 2 -20.22 4.80 -5.11
CA MET A 2 -20.54 6.23 -4.96
C MET A 2 -19.52 6.96 -4.06
N GLY A 3 -19.10 8.16 -4.51
CA GLY A 3 -18.24 9.06 -3.75
C GLY A 3 -18.91 9.49 -2.43
N GLY A 4 -18.12 9.79 -1.41
CA GLY A 4 -18.63 10.39 -0.16
C GLY A 4 -19.29 9.44 0.84
N ILE A 5 -19.54 8.16 0.51
CA ILE A 5 -20.19 7.20 1.44
C ILE A 5 -19.32 6.75 2.64
N GLY A 6 -18.10 7.28 2.78
CA GLY A 6 -17.22 7.00 3.93
C GLY A 6 -16.32 5.75 3.80
N LYS A 7 -16.15 5.19 2.60
CA LYS A 7 -15.28 4.00 2.34
C LYS A 7 -13.87 4.20 2.88
N THR A 8 -13.23 5.31 2.51
CA THR A 8 -11.89 5.69 2.95
C THR A 8 -11.81 5.81 4.47
N THR A 9 -12.84 6.37 5.11
CA THR A 9 -12.92 6.50 6.57
C THR A 9 -12.93 5.13 7.25
N ILE A 10 -13.76 4.20 6.76
CA ILE A 10 -13.84 2.84 7.32
C ILE A 10 -12.53 2.07 7.08
N ALA A 11 -11.93 2.18 5.89
CA ALA A 11 -10.66 1.55 5.56
C ALA A 11 -9.53 2.02 6.50
N LYS A 12 -9.43 3.33 6.74
CA LYS A 12 -8.48 3.92 7.70
C LYS A 12 -8.70 3.41 9.12
N TYR A 13 -9.95 3.39 9.58
CA TYR A 13 -10.28 2.91 10.91
C TYR A 13 -9.88 1.43 11.09
N LEU A 14 -10.22 0.58 10.13
CA LEU A 14 -9.85 -0.84 10.16
C LEU A 14 -8.34 -1.04 10.08
N TYR A 15 -7.65 -0.28 9.23
CA TYR A 15 -6.20 -0.32 9.13
C TYR A 15 -5.55 -0.02 10.48
N ASN A 16 -5.93 1.08 11.13
CA ASN A 16 -5.39 1.46 12.44
C ASN A 16 -5.67 0.42 13.52
N LYS A 17 -6.84 -0.23 13.47
CA LYS A 17 -7.24 -1.27 14.44
C LYS A 17 -6.52 -2.60 14.23
N LEU A 18 -6.17 -2.94 12.99
CA LEU A 18 -5.69 -4.27 12.62
C LEU A 18 -4.19 -4.33 12.32
N SER A 19 -3.55 -3.23 11.91
CA SER A 19 -2.17 -3.20 11.42
C SER A 19 -1.16 -3.84 12.37
N SER A 20 -1.31 -3.63 13.69
CA SER A 20 -0.46 -4.21 14.72
C SER A 20 -0.46 -5.74 14.79
N ARG A 21 -1.46 -6.40 14.18
CA ARG A 21 -1.56 -7.87 14.11
C ARG A 21 -0.75 -8.47 12.96
N PHE A 22 -0.23 -7.63 12.07
CA PHE A 22 0.54 -8.02 10.88
C PHE A 22 2.02 -7.67 11.05
N GLN A 23 2.89 -8.52 10.51
CA GLN A 23 4.34 -8.33 10.57
C GLN A 23 4.83 -7.25 9.61
N ALA A 24 4.04 -6.94 8.58
CA ALA A 24 4.26 -5.80 7.71
C ALA A 24 2.90 -5.24 7.29
N HIS A 25 2.80 -3.92 7.20
CA HIS A 25 1.55 -3.27 6.82
C HIS A 25 1.78 -1.94 6.10
N CYS A 26 0.90 -1.62 5.16
CA CYS A 26 0.92 -0.35 4.46
C CYS A 26 -0.49 0.06 4.03
N LEU A 27 -0.82 1.32 4.25
CA LEU A 27 -1.97 2.00 3.66
C LEU A 27 -1.44 2.90 2.54
N MET A 28 -1.97 2.81 1.33
CA MET A 28 -1.67 3.74 0.23
C MET A 28 -2.96 4.45 -0.15
N GLU A 29 -2.95 5.77 -0.06
CA GLU A 29 -4.11 6.63 -0.30
C GLU A 29 -4.05 7.30 -1.66
N ASN A 30 -5.21 7.64 -2.22
CA ASN A 30 -5.33 8.33 -3.51
C ASN A 30 -4.57 7.60 -4.63
N VAL A 31 -4.63 6.26 -4.65
CA VAL A 31 -3.88 5.43 -5.62
C VAL A 31 -4.23 5.85 -7.05
N LYS A 32 -5.51 6.12 -7.29
CA LYS A 32 -6.03 6.65 -8.55
C LYS A 32 -5.32 7.93 -8.99
N GLU A 33 -5.25 8.92 -8.12
CA GLU A 33 -4.66 10.22 -8.41
C GLU A 33 -3.15 10.10 -8.65
N VAL A 34 -2.45 9.37 -7.77
CA VAL A 34 -0.99 9.20 -7.84
C VAL A 34 -0.59 8.52 -9.15
N CYS A 35 -1.26 7.42 -9.50
CA CYS A 35 -0.99 6.72 -10.75
C CYS A 35 -1.30 7.56 -11.99
N ASN A 36 -2.38 8.35 -11.97
CA ASN A 36 -2.71 9.24 -13.09
C ASN A 36 -1.70 10.38 -13.27
N ARG A 37 -1.19 10.94 -12.17
CA ARG A 37 -0.29 12.09 -12.21
C ARG A 37 1.18 11.73 -12.40
N TYR A 38 1.63 10.63 -11.77
CA TYR A 38 3.05 10.29 -11.65
C TYR A 38 3.39 8.88 -12.18
N GLY A 39 2.39 8.12 -12.64
CA GLY A 39 2.57 6.75 -13.09
C GLY A 39 2.66 5.73 -11.96
N VAL A 40 2.55 4.45 -12.33
CA VAL A 40 2.57 3.32 -11.39
C VAL A 40 3.94 3.15 -10.72
N GLU A 41 5.02 3.53 -11.40
CA GLU A 41 6.38 3.43 -10.84
C GLU A 41 6.56 4.29 -9.59
N ARG A 42 5.91 5.46 -9.53
CA ARG A 42 5.92 6.31 -8.33
C ARG A 42 5.26 5.60 -7.15
N LEU A 43 4.13 4.93 -7.40
CA LEU A 43 3.42 4.15 -6.38
C LEU A 43 4.25 2.95 -5.91
N GLN A 44 4.93 2.26 -6.83
CA GLN A 44 5.83 1.16 -6.49
C GLN A 44 6.99 1.63 -5.61
N GLY A 45 7.62 2.76 -5.95
CA GLY A 45 8.69 3.35 -5.12
C GLY A 45 8.19 3.75 -3.72
N GLU A 46 7.01 4.36 -3.63
CA GLU A 46 6.39 4.69 -2.35
C GLU A 46 6.07 3.44 -1.52
N PHE A 47 5.53 2.39 -2.14
CA PHE A 47 5.26 1.12 -1.50
C PHE A 47 6.53 0.50 -0.92
N LEU A 48 7.60 0.43 -1.71
CA LEU A 48 8.89 -0.11 -1.30
C LEU A 48 9.48 0.70 -0.13
N CYS A 49 9.42 2.03 -0.20
CA CYS A 49 9.87 2.90 0.87
C CYS A 49 9.09 2.66 2.18
N ARG A 50 7.75 2.54 2.11
CA ARG A 50 6.90 2.27 3.28
C ARG A 50 7.15 0.88 3.87
N MET A 51 7.36 -0.15 3.04
CA MET A 51 7.47 -1.54 3.49
C MET A 51 8.87 -1.96 3.91
N PHE A 52 9.90 -1.39 3.28
CA PHE A 52 11.28 -1.85 3.42
C PHE A 52 12.25 -0.75 3.85
N ARG A 53 11.81 0.52 3.96
CA ARG A 53 12.66 1.70 4.19
C ARG A 53 13.80 1.84 3.17
N GLU A 54 13.64 1.20 2.02
CA GLU A 54 14.58 1.21 0.91
C GLU A 54 14.06 2.15 -0.17
N ARG A 55 14.95 3.01 -0.68
CA ARG A 55 14.65 3.92 -1.80
C ARG A 55 15.05 3.35 -3.16
N ASP A 56 15.67 2.18 -3.18
CA ASP A 56 16.20 1.61 -4.41
C ASP A 56 15.05 1.07 -5.28
N SER A 57 14.86 1.75 -6.42
CA SER A 57 13.81 1.51 -7.42
C SER A 57 13.95 0.18 -8.16
N VAL A 58 14.92 -0.66 -7.77
CA VAL A 58 15.28 -1.91 -8.44
C VAL A 58 14.87 -3.13 -7.61
N SER A 59 13.88 -2.99 -6.73
CA SER A 59 13.32 -4.18 -6.08
C SER A 59 12.39 -4.91 -7.04
N CYS A 60 12.95 -5.87 -7.78
CA CYS A 60 12.19 -6.80 -8.61
C CYS A 60 11.02 -7.43 -7.83
N SER A 61 9.92 -7.74 -8.52
CA SER A 61 8.76 -8.44 -7.95
C SER A 61 9.16 -9.71 -7.16
N SER A 62 10.23 -10.40 -7.58
CA SER A 62 10.82 -11.55 -6.89
C SER A 62 11.34 -11.21 -5.49
N MET A 63 12.04 -10.09 -5.31
CA MET A 63 12.56 -9.64 -4.01
C MET A 63 11.42 -9.28 -3.05
N ILE A 64 10.38 -8.61 -3.55
CA ILE A 64 9.19 -8.29 -2.75
C ILE A 64 8.52 -9.58 -2.26
N LYS A 65 8.34 -10.55 -3.17
CA LYS A 65 7.78 -11.87 -2.85
C LYS A 65 8.61 -12.59 -1.80
N GLU A 66 9.93 -12.55 -1.91
CA GLU A 66 10.83 -13.17 -0.93
C GLU A 66 10.76 -12.47 0.43
N ARG A 67 10.73 -11.13 0.46
CA ARG A 67 10.66 -10.37 1.71
C ARG A 67 9.32 -10.52 2.45
N PHE A 68 8.24 -10.80 1.72
CA PHE A 68 6.94 -11.15 2.30
C PHE A 68 6.75 -12.64 2.51
N ARG A 69 7.69 -13.47 2.07
CA ARG A 69 7.62 -14.92 2.23
C ARG A 69 7.49 -15.23 3.73
N ARG A 70 6.45 -16.02 4.08
CA ARG A 70 6.12 -16.43 5.45
C ARG A 70 5.78 -15.27 6.41
N LYS A 71 5.44 -14.08 5.91
CA LYS A 71 4.93 -12.97 6.74
C LYS A 71 3.43 -12.81 6.59
N ARG A 72 2.75 -12.48 7.69
CA ARG A 72 1.39 -11.93 7.64
C ARG A 72 1.48 -10.46 7.26
N VAL A 73 0.95 -10.10 6.09
CA VAL A 73 1.04 -8.75 5.53
C VAL A 73 -0.36 -8.15 5.31
N LEU A 74 -0.56 -6.89 5.68
CA LEU A 74 -1.78 -6.12 5.43
C LEU A 74 -1.49 -4.97 4.47
N ILE A 75 -2.11 -4.96 3.29
CA ILE A 75 -2.00 -3.86 2.33
C ILE A 75 -3.40 -3.30 2.09
N VAL A 76 -3.57 -1.99 2.30
CA VAL A 76 -4.81 -1.27 2.01
C VAL A 76 -4.52 -0.29 0.89
N LEU A 77 -5.23 -0.44 -0.23
CA LEU A 77 -5.18 0.46 -1.37
C LEU A 77 -6.47 1.26 -1.40
N ASP A 78 -6.39 2.56 -1.15
CA ASP A 78 -7.53 3.46 -1.15
C ASP A 78 -7.63 4.21 -2.49
N ASP A 79 -8.87 4.33 -2.94
CA ASP A 79 -9.26 4.89 -4.23
C ASP A 79 -8.53 4.23 -5.42
N VAL A 80 -8.94 3.00 -5.77
CA VAL A 80 -8.51 2.29 -6.99
C VAL A 80 -9.65 2.29 -8.02
N TRP A 81 -9.30 2.18 -9.31
CA TRP A 81 -10.21 2.26 -10.47
C TRP A 81 -11.29 1.19 -10.48
#